data_AF-A0A8J6JH70-F1
#
_entry.id   AF-A0A8J6JH70-F1
#
_cell.length_a   1.000
_cell.length_b   1.000
_cell.length_c   1.000
_cell.angle_alpha   90.00
_cell.angle_beta   90.00
_cell.angle_gamma   90.00
#
_symmetry.space_group_name_H-M   'P 1'
#
loop_
_entity.id
_entity.type
_entity.pdbx_description
1 polymer ?
#
loop_
_entity_poly.entity_id
_entity_poly.type
_entity_poly.pdbx_seq_one_letter_code
_entity_poly.pdbx_strand_id
1 'polypeptide(L)'
;MTLEQRGERLVITSLPIQDMALLSLGIPLDEPARQVLGALLRGERVAVLAEAMEYRQYKRTAPMGIYQKFVGMERQMREMGIGVIRTSGG
;
A
#
# COMPACT_ATOMS: atom_id res chain seq x y z
N MET A 1 -2.49 4.75 8.35
CA MET A 1 -1.61 4.88 7.16
C MET A 1 -1.03 6.29 7.12
N THR A 2 0.17 6.48 6.58
CA THR A 2 0.76 7.82 6.34
C THR A 2 1.07 8.04 4.86
N LEU A 3 0.87 9.27 4.41
CA LEU A 3 1.04 9.70 3.02
C LEU A 3 2.03 10.86 2.92
N GLU A 4 2.75 10.92 1.81
CA GLU A 4 3.66 12.00 1.47
C GLU A 4 3.53 12.33 -0.02
N GLN A 5 3.43 13.61 -0.37
CA GLN A 5 3.49 14.04 -1.76
C GLN A 5 4.94 14.10 -2.22
N ARG A 6 5.34 13.27 -3.18
CA ARG A 6 6.68 13.27 -3.77
C ARG A 6 6.61 13.60 -5.26
N GLY A 7 6.82 14.86 -5.60
CA GLY A 7 6.59 15.37 -6.96
C GLY A 7 5.14 15.18 -7.36
N GLU A 8 4.89 14.56 -8.51
CA GLU A 8 3.55 14.27 -9.05
C GLU A 8 2.90 12.99 -8.47
N ARG A 9 3.51 12.38 -7.46
CA ARG A 9 3.06 11.09 -6.91
C ARG A 9 2.67 11.20 -5.44
N LEU A 10 1.51 10.63 -5.12
CA LEU A 10 1.12 10.36 -3.74
C LEU A 10 1.79 9.06 -3.28
N VAL A 11 2.62 9.15 -2.23
CA VAL A 11 3.42 8.01 -1.74
C VAL A 11 2.94 7.59 -0.35
N ILE A 12 2.58 6.33 -0.21
CA ILE A 12 2.27 5.68 1.06
C ILE A 12 3.59 5.32 1.75
N THR A 13 3.87 5.97 2.89
CA THR A 13 5.13 5.84 3.65
C THR A 13 5.01 4.95 4.89
N SER A 14 3.79 4.64 5.32
CA SER A 14 3.48 3.60 6.29
C SER A 14 2.13 2.98 5.94
N LEU A 15 2.09 1.66 5.77
CA LEU A 15 0.90 0.89 5.44
C LEU A 15 0.71 -0.25 6.46
N PRO A 16 -0.03 0.02 7.55
CA PRO A 16 -0.46 -1.00 8.51
C PRO A 16 -1.25 -2.13 7.86
N ILE A 17 -1.24 -3.31 8.47
CA ILE A 17 -1.97 -4.51 8.00
C ILE A 17 -3.46 -4.23 7.78
N GLN A 18 -4.11 -3.51 8.70
CA GLN A 18 -5.53 -3.15 8.60
C GLN A 18 -5.81 -2.29 7.37
N ASP A 19 -5.00 -1.25 7.15
CA ASP A 19 -5.15 -0.34 6.02
C ASP A 19 -4.87 -1.05 4.70
N MET A 20 -3.88 -1.94 4.66
CA MET A 20 -3.60 -2.79 3.49
C MET A 20 -4.81 -3.64 3.11
N ALA A 21 -5.44 -4.30 4.10
CA ALA A 21 -6.60 -5.14 3.86
C ALA A 21 -7.77 -4.31 3.31
N LEU A 22 -8.07 -3.16 3.92
CA LEU A 22 -9.15 -2.28 3.49
C LEU A 22 -8.89 -1.66 2.10
N LEU A 23 -7.68 -1.19 1.84
CA LEU A 23 -7.29 -0.66 0.54
C LEU A 23 -7.36 -1.72 -0.56
N SER A 24 -6.92 -2.95 -0.30
CA SER A 24 -7.03 -4.05 -1.28
C SER A 24 -8.46 -4.40 -1.68
N LEU A 25 -9.43 -4.01 -0.84
CA LEU A 25 -10.87 -4.16 -1.09
C LEU A 25 -11.53 -2.87 -1.62
N GLY A 26 -10.77 -1.78 -1.77
CA GLY A 26 -11.30 -0.48 -2.19
C GLY A 26 -12.20 0.19 -1.14
N ILE A 27 -11.99 -0.07 0.15
CA ILE A 27 -12.83 0.46 1.24
C ILE A 27 -12.09 1.57 1.99
N PRO A 28 -12.44 2.85 1.81
CA PRO A 28 -11.79 3.96 2.51
C PRO A 28 -12.56 4.34 3.79
N LEU A 29 -12.02 3.97 4.96
CA LEU A 29 -12.64 4.31 6.26
C LEU A 29 -12.13 5.64 6.84
N ASP A 30 -10.89 6.00 6.56
CA ASP A 30 -10.25 7.20 7.06
C ASP A 30 -9.84 8.16 5.93
N GLU A 31 -9.34 9.32 6.32
CA GLU A 31 -8.98 10.38 5.38
C GLU A 31 -7.81 9.99 4.46
N PRO A 32 -6.70 9.41 4.97
CA PRO A 32 -5.65 8.87 4.11
C PRO A 32 -6.16 7.87 3.07
N ALA A 33 -7.03 6.92 3.44
CA ALA A 33 -7.56 5.95 2.48
C ALA A 33 -8.46 6.61 1.43
N ARG A 34 -9.26 7.61 1.81
CA ARG A 34 -10.04 8.42 0.86
C ARG A 34 -9.15 9.17 -0.13
N GLN A 35 -8.02 9.71 0.32
CA GLN A 35 -7.06 10.39 -0.56
C GLN A 35 -6.43 9.42 -1.57
N VAL A 36 -6.01 8.23 -1.12
CA VAL A 36 -5.46 7.19 -2.00
C VAL A 36 -6.50 6.77 -3.05
N LEU A 37 -7.72 6.42 -2.63
CA LEU A 37 -8.76 6.00 -3.57
C LEU A 37 -9.14 7.14 -4.53
N GLY A 38 -9.28 8.36 -4.02
CA GLY A 38 -9.56 9.54 -4.84
C GLY A 38 -8.47 9.80 -5.89
N ALA A 39 -7.20 9.67 -5.52
CA ALA A 39 -6.08 9.81 -6.44
C ALA A 39 -6.14 8.75 -7.56
N LEU A 40 -6.39 7.48 -7.21
CA LEU A 40 -6.57 6.41 -8.19
C LEU A 40 -7.73 6.70 -9.16
N LEU A 41 -8.88 7.13 -8.64
CA LEU A 41 -10.06 7.46 -9.45
C LEU A 41 -9.84 8.67 -10.38
N ARG A 42 -8.95 9.60 -10.01
CA ARG A 42 -8.54 10.74 -10.85
C ARG A 42 -7.41 10.40 -11.84
N GLY A 43 -6.92 9.15 -11.84
CA GLY A 43 -5.80 8.74 -12.70
C GLY A 43 -4.44 9.26 -12.24
N GLU A 44 -4.32 9.70 -10.99
CA GLU A 44 -3.07 10.21 -10.41
C GLU A 44 -2.11 9.06 -10.08
N ARG A 45 -0.82 9.40 -9.95
CA ARG A 45 0.22 8.41 -9.65
C ARG A 45 0.22 8.13 -8.16
N VAL A 46 -0.10 6.89 -7.77
CA VAL A 46 0.01 6.41 -6.40
C VAL A 46 1.08 5.35 -6.30
N ALA A 47 1.91 5.40 -5.26
CA ALA A 47 2.80 4.29 -4.93
C ALA A 47 2.89 4.05 -3.43
N VAL A 48 3.36 2.86 -3.06
CA VAL A 48 3.73 2.48 -1.70
C VAL A 48 5.22 2.18 -1.64
N LEU A 49 5.89 2.61 -0.57
CA LEU A 49 7.25 2.17 -0.31
C LEU A 49 7.28 0.68 0.04
N ALA A 50 8.25 -0.05 -0.49
CA ALA A 50 8.42 -1.48 -0.24
C ALA A 50 8.54 -1.82 1.26
N GLU A 51 9.14 -0.90 2.02
CA GLU A 51 9.36 -0.92 3.47
C GLU A 51 8.17 -0.40 4.28
N ALA A 52 7.24 0.35 3.66
CA ALA A 52 6.04 0.83 4.34
C ALA A 52 5.04 -0.30 4.64
N MET A 53 5.11 -1.40 3.88
CA MET A 53 4.21 -2.55 4.03
C MET A 53 4.57 -3.36 5.27
N GLU A 54 3.81 -3.13 6.35
CA GLU A 54 4.05 -3.75 7.67
C GLU A 54 4.17 -5.27 7.58
N TYR A 55 3.31 -5.93 6.80
CA TYR A 55 3.26 -7.40 6.74
C TYR A 55 4.60 -8.04 6.36
N ARG A 56 5.47 -7.32 5.62
CA ARG A 56 6.75 -7.84 5.15
C ARG A 56 7.74 -8.11 6.29
N GLN A 57 7.59 -7.44 7.43
CA GLN A 57 8.41 -7.70 8.62
C GLN A 57 8.21 -9.12 9.17
N TYR A 58 7.05 -9.73 8.91
CA TYR A 58 6.71 -11.07 9.39
C TYR A 58 7.09 -12.19 8.41
N LYS A 59 7.87 -11.91 7.35
CA LYS A 59 8.26 -12.91 6.33
C LYS A 59 8.89 -14.18 6.92
N ARG A 60 9.60 -14.06 8.05
CA ARG A 60 10.31 -15.17 8.69
C ARG A 60 9.52 -15.83 9.83
N THR A 61 8.43 -15.22 10.30
CA THR A 61 7.72 -15.62 11.53
C THR A 61 6.26 -16.00 11.30
N ALA A 62 5.60 -15.46 10.28
CA ALA A 62 4.19 -15.74 9.99
C ALA A 62 3.99 -17.16 9.41
N PRO A 63 2.88 -17.85 9.78
CA PRO A 63 2.44 -19.04 9.06
C PRO A 63 2.27 -18.76 7.56
N MET A 64 2.68 -19.71 6.71
CA MET A 64 2.73 -19.53 5.25
C MET A 64 1.40 -19.03 4.66
N GLY A 65 0.27 -19.61 5.05
CA GLY A 65 -1.05 -19.24 4.54
C GLY A 65 -1.44 -17.78 4.87
N ILE A 66 -1.08 -17.30 6.06
CA ILE A 66 -1.33 -15.91 6.44
C ILE A 66 -0.43 -14.97 5.64
N TYR A 67 0.85 -15.30 5.50
CA TYR A 67 1.77 -14.48 4.70
C TYR A 67 1.32 -14.39 3.22
N GLN A 68 0.92 -15.53 2.63
CA GLN A 68 0.40 -15.58 1.26
C GLN A 68 -0.87 -14.75 1.06
N LYS A 69 -1.75 -14.67 2.07
CA LYS A 69 -2.93 -13.79 2.01
C LYS A 69 -2.52 -12.33 1.80
N PHE A 70 -1.50 -11.84 2.51
CA PHE A 70 -0.99 -10.48 2.33
C PHE A 70 -0.23 -10.28 1.03
N VAL A 71 0.49 -11.29 0.54
CA VAL A 71 1.06 -11.25 -0.82
C VAL A 71 -0.04 -11.10 -1.88
N GLY A 72 -1.18 -11.78 -1.68
CA GLY A 72 -2.38 -11.61 -2.52
C GLY A 72 -2.94 -10.19 -2.48
N MET A 73 -3.04 -9.59 -1.29
CA MET A 73 -3.46 -8.18 -1.13
C MET A 73 -2.50 -7.21 -1.80
N GLU A 74 -1.17 -7.43 -1.71
CA GLU A 74 -0.19 -6.61 -2.42
C GLU A 74 -0.40 -6.69 -3.94
N ARG A 75 -0.69 -7.89 -4.45
CA ARG A 75 -1.01 -8.09 -5.88
C ARG A 75 -2.29 -7.34 -6.27
N GLN A 76 -3.36 -7.41 -5.48
CA GLN A 76 -4.61 -6.68 -5.72
C GLN A 76 -4.39 -5.17 -5.76
N MET A 77 -3.64 -4.61 -4.81
CA MET A 77 -3.27 -3.19 -4.81
C MET A 77 -2.53 -2.77 -6.09
N ARG A 78 -1.62 -3.61 -6.60
CA ARG A 78 -0.94 -3.34 -7.87
C ARG A 78 -1.90 -3.38 -9.07
N GLU A 79 -2.84 -4.32 -9.09
CA GLU A 79 -3.89 -4.39 -10.11
C GLU A 79 -4.80 -3.15 -10.09
N MET A 80 -5.00 -2.54 -8.92
CA MET A 80 -5.70 -1.25 -8.78
C MET A 80 -4.88 -0.02 -9.25
N GLY A 81 -3.61 -0.19 -9.61
CA GLY A 81 -2.73 0.90 -10.06
C GLY A 81 -1.77 1.45 -8.99
N ILE A 82 -1.69 0.85 -7.79
CA ILE A 82 -0.74 1.26 -6.77
C ILE A 82 0.65 0.66 -7.08
N GLY A 83 1.59 1.51 -7.48
CA GLY A 83 2.97 1.09 -7.74
C GLY A 83 3.71 0.72 -6.45
N VAL A 84 4.68 -0.19 -6.53
CA VAL A 84 5.62 -0.45 -5.42
C VAL A 84 6.97 0.12 -5.79
N ILE A 85 7.48 1.03 -4.96
CA ILE A 85 8.80 1.65 -5.13
C ILE A 85 9.69 1.30 -3.94
N ARG A 86 10.99 1.26 -4.15
CA ARG A 86 11.97 1.21 -3.06
C ARG A 86 12.48 2.62 -2.82
N THR A 87 12.87 2.94 -1.59
CA THR A 87 13.82 4.04 -1.41
C THR A 87 15.05 3.70 -2.26
N SER A 88 15.32 4.51 -3.28
CA SER A 88 16.62 4.50 -3.94
C SER A 88 17.62 4.88 -2.85
N GLY A 89 18.50 3.94 -2.47
CA GLY A 89 19.69 4.27 -1.72
C GLY A 89 20.44 5.36 -2.49
N GLY A 90 20.78 6.44 -1.81
CA GLY A 90 21.74 7.42 -2.32
C GLY A 90 23.10 6.79 -2.56
#